data_AF-A0A1B8EW73-F1
#
_entry.id   AF-A0A1B8EW73-F1
#
_cell.length_a   1.000
_cell.length_b   1.000
_cell.length_c   1.000
_cell.angle_alpha   90.00
_cell.angle_beta   90.00
_cell.angle_gamma   90.00
#
_symmetry.space_group_name_H-M   'P 1'
#
loop_
_entity.id
_entity.type
_entity.pdbx_description
1 polymer ?
#
loop_
_entity_poly.entity_id
_entity_poly.type
_entity_poly.pdbx_seq_one_letter_code
_entity_poly.pdbx_strand_id
1 'polypeptide(L)'
;MCNLLTSFAEHLPQMADLRSFRVKVPIGSLTSERLDSLRCAATVSLISHFPRTLTSLTIDTPGGPSRFKPQMAESNHVCPLLLNKEILPSLRHLAIRSHNICPELCAVDDSRLQTQLQTLIVNLSMAEGGFYAAVNARYCEEDKYKGIPIYPHMKILAKSAAVHFPAIRTMRLLCINPKSPGSLEICYNVLSDREVLLPDDVLWDDVDWDDADAEPAPPPSEHSDPDDPDIEASYDGSLSP
;
A
#
# COMPACT_ATOMS: atom_id res chain seq x y z
N MET A 1 -16.21 11.64 -10.26
CA MET A 1 -15.21 11.80 -9.17
C MET A 1 -13.80 11.96 -9.71
N CYS A 2 -13.22 10.99 -10.44
CA CYS A 2 -11.83 11.12 -10.95
C CYS A 2 -11.62 12.38 -11.82
N ASN A 3 -12.54 12.71 -12.74
CA ASN A 3 -12.45 13.96 -13.52
C ASN A 3 -12.49 15.24 -12.65
N LEU A 4 -13.21 15.20 -11.52
CA LEU A 4 -13.24 16.32 -10.56
C LEU A 4 -11.90 16.42 -9.82
N LEU A 5 -11.29 15.30 -9.45
CA LEU A 5 -9.96 15.29 -8.83
C LEU A 5 -8.89 15.81 -9.80
N THR A 6 -8.93 15.41 -11.07
CA THR A 6 -8.03 15.94 -12.10
C THR A 6 -8.21 17.45 -12.30
N SER A 7 -9.45 17.94 -12.40
CA SER A 7 -9.71 19.38 -12.53
C SER A 7 -9.33 20.17 -11.26
N PHE A 8 -9.54 19.58 -10.08
CA PHE A 8 -9.09 20.15 -8.82
C PHE A 8 -7.56 20.23 -8.76
N ALA A 9 -6.84 19.24 -9.30
CA ALA A 9 -5.39 19.21 -9.31
C ALA A 9 -4.79 20.47 -9.95
N GLU A 10 -5.40 21.01 -11.01
CA GLU A 10 -4.94 22.23 -11.70
C GLU A 10 -4.94 23.47 -10.79
N HIS A 11 -5.68 23.46 -9.69
CA HIS A 11 -5.76 24.55 -8.72
C HIS A 11 -4.75 24.40 -7.56
N LEU A 12 -4.20 23.21 -7.34
CA LEU A 12 -3.24 22.93 -6.27
C LEU A 12 -1.98 23.81 -6.32
N PRO A 13 -1.40 24.15 -7.49
CA PRO A 13 -0.23 25.02 -7.54
C PRO A 13 -0.48 26.43 -6.97
N GLN A 14 -1.75 26.87 -6.93
CA GLN A 14 -2.14 28.17 -6.39
C GLN A 14 -2.23 28.14 -4.85
N MET A 15 -2.29 26.95 -4.24
CA MET A 15 -2.38 26.76 -2.80
C MET A 15 -0.99 26.72 -2.15
N ALA A 16 -0.22 27.81 -2.26
CA ALA A 16 1.17 27.87 -1.82
C ALA A 16 1.39 27.48 -0.34
N ASP A 17 0.39 27.70 0.50
CA ASP A 17 0.43 27.38 1.93
C ASP A 17 -0.05 25.96 2.29
N LEU A 18 -0.45 25.15 1.29
CA LEU A 18 -0.89 23.77 1.53
C LEU A 18 0.28 22.92 2.04
N ARG A 19 0.19 22.50 3.30
CA ARG A 19 1.19 21.64 3.96
C ARG A 19 0.80 20.17 4.05
N SER A 20 -0.49 19.90 4.11
CA SER A 20 -1.02 18.55 4.32
C SER A 20 -2.15 18.29 3.35
N PHE A 21 -2.13 17.12 2.72
CA PHE A 21 -3.19 16.70 1.82
C PHE A 21 -3.55 15.24 2.06
N ARG A 22 -4.84 14.96 2.18
CA ARG A 22 -5.38 13.61 2.31
C ARG A 22 -6.40 13.37 1.22
N VAL A 23 -6.18 12.34 0.42
CA VAL A 23 -7.16 11.83 -0.54
C VAL A 23 -7.65 10.48 -0.05
N LYS A 24 -8.97 10.38 0.16
CA LYS A 24 -9.65 9.11 0.42
C LYS A 24 -10.63 8.81 -0.71
N VAL A 25 -10.41 7.71 -1.41
CA VAL A 25 -11.32 7.20 -2.44
C VAL A 25 -11.96 5.93 -1.91
N PRO A 26 -13.26 5.96 -1.54
CA PRO A 26 -13.92 4.79 -0.96
C PRO A 26 -14.02 3.63 -1.96
N ILE A 27 -14.11 2.41 -1.44
CA ILE A 27 -14.39 1.22 -2.24
C ILE A 27 -15.82 1.31 -2.77
N GLY A 28 -15.98 1.28 -4.10
CA GLY A 28 -17.30 1.15 -4.74
C GLY A 28 -17.65 -0.33 -4.92
N SER A 29 -18.95 -0.65 -5.02
CA SER A 29 -19.47 -2.03 -5.14
C SER A 29 -19.08 -2.76 -6.43
N LEU A 30 -18.52 -2.07 -7.42
CA LEU A 30 -18.09 -2.65 -8.69
C LEU A 30 -16.67 -2.20 -9.00
N THR A 31 -15.69 -3.07 -8.74
CA THR A 31 -14.33 -2.90 -9.23
C THR A 31 -14.27 -3.25 -10.71
N SER A 32 -13.88 -2.27 -11.53
CA SER A 32 -13.58 -2.50 -12.95
C SER A 32 -12.19 -1.92 -13.24
N GLU A 33 -11.46 -2.55 -14.16
CA GLU A 33 -10.13 -2.08 -14.56
C GLU A 33 -10.14 -0.62 -15.01
N ARG A 34 -11.24 -0.19 -15.62
CA ARG A 34 -11.46 1.20 -16.02
C ARG A 34 -11.50 2.17 -14.85
N LEU A 35 -12.11 1.79 -13.73
CA LEU A 35 -12.17 2.64 -12.53
C LEU A 35 -10.81 2.77 -11.88
N ASP A 36 -10.04 1.69 -11.81
CA ASP A 36 -8.68 1.72 -11.24
C ASP A 36 -7.72 2.51 -12.11
N SER A 37 -7.83 2.41 -13.44
CA SER A 37 -7.12 3.27 -14.39
C SER A 37 -7.41 4.77 -14.13
N LEU A 38 -8.69 5.14 -14.03
CA LEU A 38 -9.10 6.53 -13.77
C LEU A 38 -8.63 7.01 -12.38
N ARG A 39 -8.61 6.14 -11.38
CA ARG A 39 -8.10 6.45 -10.04
C ARG A 39 -6.59 6.70 -10.08
N CYS A 40 -5.81 5.81 -10.72
CA CYS A 40 -4.38 6.01 -10.89
C CYS A 40 -4.07 7.32 -11.62
N ALA A 41 -4.74 7.58 -12.75
CA ALA A 41 -4.54 8.81 -13.51
C ALA A 41 -4.87 10.08 -12.69
N ALA A 42 -5.95 10.05 -11.91
CA ALA A 42 -6.30 11.15 -11.02
C ALA A 42 -5.25 11.34 -9.91
N THR A 43 -4.76 10.26 -9.31
CA THR A 43 -3.71 10.33 -8.28
C THR A 43 -2.39 10.86 -8.84
N VAL A 44 -1.98 10.41 -10.03
CA VAL A 44 -0.79 10.95 -10.71
C VAL A 44 -0.96 12.44 -11.06
N SER A 45 -2.14 12.84 -11.50
CA SER A 45 -2.48 14.24 -11.77
C SER A 45 -2.34 15.09 -10.49
N LEU A 46 -2.88 14.62 -9.36
CA LEU A 46 -2.72 15.29 -8.06
C LEU A 46 -1.23 15.43 -7.68
N ILE A 47 -0.48 14.33 -7.75
CA ILE A 47 0.94 14.31 -7.37
C ILE A 47 1.76 15.30 -8.19
N SER A 48 1.50 15.36 -9.50
CA SER A 48 2.20 16.25 -10.43
C SER A 48 1.90 17.74 -10.20
N HIS A 49 0.79 18.07 -9.53
CA HIS A 49 0.35 19.45 -9.30
C HIS A 49 0.44 19.90 -7.84
N PHE A 50 0.82 19.02 -6.91
CA PHE A 50 0.98 19.45 -5.53
C PHE A 50 2.01 20.58 -5.42
N PRO A 51 1.75 21.57 -4.56
CA PRO A 51 2.73 22.62 -4.33
C PRO A 51 3.96 22.01 -3.67
N ARG A 52 5.14 22.53 -4.03
CA ARG A 52 6.43 22.05 -3.53
C ARG A 52 6.59 22.20 -2.01
N THR A 53 5.69 22.94 -1.36
CA THR A 53 5.60 23.18 0.09
C THR A 53 4.88 22.07 0.86
N LEU A 54 4.27 21.11 0.18
CA LEU A 54 3.57 19.97 0.79
C LEU A 54 4.55 19.13 1.62
N THR A 55 4.23 18.94 2.89
CA THR A 55 5.05 18.19 3.86
C THR A 55 4.41 16.86 4.27
N SER A 56 3.09 16.72 4.15
CA SER A 56 2.36 15.52 4.53
C SER A 56 1.36 15.11 3.45
N LEU A 57 1.43 13.84 3.04
CA LEU A 57 0.55 13.26 2.02
C LEU A 57 0.02 11.91 2.50
N THR A 58 -1.30 11.80 2.56
CA THR A 58 -2.00 10.52 2.74
C THR A 58 -2.78 10.18 1.49
N ILE A 59 -2.52 9.00 0.92
CA ILE A 59 -3.29 8.41 -0.17
C ILE A 59 -3.99 7.17 0.35
N ASP A 60 -5.32 7.23 0.46
CA ASP A 60 -6.16 6.12 0.90
C ASP A 60 -7.10 5.73 -0.25
N THR A 61 -6.63 4.84 -1.11
CA THR A 61 -7.38 4.36 -2.28
C THR A 61 -7.48 2.84 -2.27
N PRO A 62 -8.17 2.26 -1.27
CA PRO A 62 -8.41 0.83 -1.25
C PRO A 62 -9.28 0.45 -2.47
N GLY A 63 -9.03 -0.73 -3.01
CA GLY A 63 -9.72 -1.31 -4.15
C GLY A 63 -10.00 -2.77 -3.87
N GLY A 64 -11.11 -3.28 -4.39
CA GLY A 64 -11.38 -4.71 -4.40
C GLY A 64 -10.53 -5.44 -5.45
N PRO A 65 -10.69 -6.77 -5.59
CA PRO A 65 -9.92 -7.58 -6.52
C PRO A 65 -10.25 -7.24 -7.97
N SER A 66 -9.47 -6.35 -8.59
CA SER A 66 -9.50 -6.10 -10.03
C SER A 66 -8.32 -6.79 -10.71
N ARG A 67 -8.42 -7.00 -12.03
CA ARG A 67 -7.30 -7.48 -12.87
C ARG A 67 -6.47 -6.32 -13.44
N PHE A 68 -6.69 -5.10 -12.94
CA PHE A 68 -6.02 -3.92 -13.45
C PHE A 68 -4.52 -3.99 -13.22
N LYS A 69 -3.77 -3.98 -14.32
CA LYS A 69 -2.32 -3.82 -14.33
C LYS A 69 -2.01 -2.43 -14.87
N PRO A 70 -1.33 -1.55 -14.10
CA PRO A 70 -0.82 -0.30 -14.63
C PRO A 70 0.11 -0.59 -15.81
N GLN A 71 -0.21 -0.08 -17.01
CA GLN A 71 0.67 -0.24 -18.16
C GLN A 71 1.84 0.76 -18.03
N MET A 72 3.08 0.26 -18.05
CA MET A 72 4.29 1.08 -17.85
C MET A 72 4.49 2.19 -18.91
N ALA A 73 3.90 2.02 -20.10
CA ALA A 73 3.98 3.02 -21.18
C ALA A 73 3.08 4.24 -20.93
N GLU A 74 2.14 4.15 -19.99
CA GLU A 74 1.27 5.25 -19.60
C GLU A 74 1.58 5.68 -18.18
N SER A 75 1.51 6.98 -17.95
CA SER A 75 1.82 7.76 -16.74
C SER A 75 0.96 7.41 -15.51
N ASN A 76 0.77 6.13 -15.19
CA ASN A 76 -0.19 5.64 -14.20
C ASN A 76 0.47 4.98 -12.97
N HIS A 77 1.80 4.98 -12.89
CA HIS A 77 2.55 4.53 -11.71
C HIS A 77 2.64 5.64 -10.66
N VAL A 78 1.90 5.48 -9.58
CA VAL A 78 1.88 6.43 -8.46
C VAL A 78 3.15 6.36 -7.62
N CYS A 79 3.60 5.14 -7.26
CA CYS A 79 4.65 4.95 -6.27
C CYS A 79 6.00 5.62 -6.59
N PRO A 80 6.55 5.53 -7.82
CA PRO A 80 7.84 6.17 -8.14
C PRO A 80 7.81 7.69 -8.02
N LEU A 81 6.63 8.31 -8.12
CA LEU A 81 6.48 9.77 -8.04
C LEU A 81 6.49 10.27 -6.58
N LEU A 82 6.02 9.44 -5.64
CA LEU A 82 5.81 9.85 -4.24
C LEU A 82 7.10 10.15 -3.49
N LEU A 83 8.16 9.40 -3.78
CA LEU A 83 9.47 9.57 -3.14
C LEU A 83 10.45 10.38 -4.01
N ASN A 84 10.00 10.95 -5.12
CA ASN A 84 10.85 11.76 -5.97
C ASN A 84 10.95 13.19 -5.40
N LYS A 85 12.15 13.57 -4.94
CA LYS A 85 12.46 14.92 -4.41
C LYS A 85 12.27 16.05 -5.42
N GLU A 86 12.28 15.77 -6.71
CA GLU A 86 12.04 16.79 -7.73
C GLU A 86 10.56 17.19 -7.76
N ILE A 87 9.66 16.22 -7.50
CA ILE A 87 8.20 16.37 -7.51
C ILE A 87 7.71 16.91 -6.16
N LEU A 88 8.05 16.24 -5.05
CA LEU A 88 7.56 16.59 -3.71
C LEU A 88 8.72 16.96 -2.76
N PRO A 89 9.54 17.98 -3.04
CA PRO A 89 10.82 18.23 -2.35
C PRO A 89 10.73 18.44 -0.84
N SER A 90 9.58 18.83 -0.31
CA SER A 90 9.37 19.10 1.11
C SER A 90 8.69 17.96 1.85
N LEU A 91 8.43 16.82 1.20
CA LEU A 91 7.66 15.73 1.79
C LEU A 91 8.41 15.12 2.99
N ARG A 92 7.73 15.09 4.13
CA ARG A 92 8.23 14.52 5.39
C ARG A 92 7.40 13.33 5.84
N HIS A 93 6.12 13.31 5.54
CA HIS A 93 5.22 12.25 5.95
C HIS A 93 4.48 11.71 4.74
N LEU A 94 4.61 10.41 4.49
CA LEU A 94 3.89 9.69 3.45
C LEU A 94 3.17 8.51 4.09
N ALA A 95 1.85 8.49 3.94
CA ALA A 95 1.04 7.31 4.21
C ALA A 95 0.31 6.90 2.94
N ILE A 96 0.41 5.62 2.56
CA ILE A 96 -0.23 5.11 1.35
C ILE A 96 -0.90 3.77 1.60
N ARG A 97 -2.17 3.69 1.18
CA ARG A 97 -2.94 2.46 1.01
C ARG A 97 -3.50 2.44 -0.41
N SER A 98 -3.05 1.50 -1.22
CA SER A 98 -3.43 1.41 -2.63
C SER A 98 -3.46 -0.05 -3.09
N HIS A 99 -4.38 -0.34 -4.01
CA HIS A 99 -4.53 -1.66 -4.64
C HIS A 99 -3.25 -2.19 -5.30
N ASN A 100 -2.43 -1.28 -5.84
CA ASN A 100 -1.14 -1.58 -6.45
C ASN A 100 -0.04 -0.78 -5.73
N ILE A 101 0.98 -1.50 -5.26
CA ILE A 101 2.15 -0.97 -4.56
C ILE A 101 3.41 -1.44 -5.27
N CYS A 102 4.37 -0.53 -5.48
CA CYS A 102 5.60 -0.87 -6.17
C CYS A 102 6.76 -1.00 -5.14
N PRO A 103 7.64 -2.00 -5.28
CA PRO A 103 8.84 -2.18 -4.45
C PRO A 103 9.74 -0.94 -4.35
N GLU A 104 9.67 -0.06 -5.34
CA GLU A 104 10.42 1.19 -5.45
C GLU A 104 10.11 2.17 -4.31
N LEU A 105 9.00 2.02 -3.58
CA LEU A 105 8.77 2.76 -2.32
C LEU A 105 9.82 2.43 -1.24
N CYS A 106 10.55 1.34 -1.41
CA CYS A 106 11.64 0.90 -0.55
C CYS A 106 12.92 0.66 -1.37
N ALA A 107 13.06 1.27 -2.55
CA ALA A 107 14.31 1.22 -3.29
C ALA A 107 15.37 2.11 -2.62
N VAL A 108 16.60 1.60 -2.62
CA VAL A 108 17.69 2.07 -1.76
C VAL A 108 18.72 2.94 -2.48
N ASP A 109 18.84 2.79 -3.80
CA ASP A 109 19.96 3.31 -4.59
C ASP A 109 19.58 4.45 -5.54
N ASP A 110 18.51 5.19 -5.24
CA ASP A 110 18.09 6.31 -6.08
C ASP A 110 18.49 7.65 -5.47
N SER A 111 19.42 8.35 -6.12
CA SER A 111 19.84 9.71 -5.74
C SER A 111 18.69 10.73 -5.64
N ARG A 112 17.52 10.40 -6.19
CA ARG A 112 16.29 11.21 -6.16
C ARG A 112 15.45 11.00 -4.89
N LEU A 113 15.82 10.07 -4.01
CA LEU A 113 15.09 9.78 -2.77
C LEU A 113 15.02 10.98 -1.82
N GLN A 114 13.91 11.04 -1.07
CA GLN A 114 13.63 12.06 -0.07
C GLN A 114 14.55 11.95 1.15
N THR A 115 15.54 12.84 1.25
CA THR A 115 16.41 12.88 2.44
C THR A 115 15.72 13.43 3.68
N GLN A 116 14.56 14.09 3.53
CA GLN A 116 13.79 14.70 4.61
C GLN A 116 12.62 13.84 5.09
N LEU A 117 12.42 12.65 4.52
CA LEU A 117 11.32 11.77 4.89
C LEU A 117 11.48 11.31 6.34
N GLN A 118 10.50 11.64 7.18
CA GLN A 118 10.44 11.30 8.60
C GLN A 118 9.49 10.14 8.86
N THR A 119 8.42 10.03 8.07
CA THR A 119 7.41 8.99 8.21
C THR A 119 7.10 8.36 6.88
N LEU A 120 7.15 7.03 6.82
CA LEU A 120 6.66 6.23 5.70
C LEU A 120 5.77 5.10 6.22
N ILE A 121 4.48 5.16 5.89
CA ILE A 121 3.50 4.13 6.23
C ILE A 121 2.96 3.54 4.93
N VAL A 122 3.15 2.24 4.73
CA VAL A 122 2.62 1.51 3.58
C VAL A 122 1.63 0.49 4.09
N ASN A 123 0.34 0.73 3.85
CA ASN A 123 -0.71 -0.22 4.18
C ASN A 123 -1.06 -1.05 2.95
N LEU A 124 -0.80 -2.36 3.04
CA LEU A 124 -1.12 -3.35 2.03
C LEU A 124 -2.52 -3.95 2.25
N SER A 125 -3.21 -3.61 3.33
CA SER A 125 -4.59 -4.04 3.58
C SER A 125 -5.54 -3.40 2.57
N MET A 126 -6.45 -4.20 2.03
CA MET A 126 -7.47 -3.72 1.08
C MET A 126 -8.89 -3.79 1.66
N ALA A 127 -9.05 -4.13 2.94
CA ALA A 127 -10.35 -4.23 3.60
C ALA A 127 -10.77 -2.90 4.22
N GLU A 128 -12.02 -2.50 3.94
CA GLU A 128 -12.81 -1.71 4.90
C GLU A 128 -13.84 -2.67 5.53
N GLY A 129 -13.49 -3.30 6.65
CA GLY A 129 -14.44 -3.94 7.58
C GLY A 129 -15.27 -5.14 7.07
N GLY A 130 -14.64 -6.28 6.70
CA GLY A 130 -15.41 -7.51 6.50
C GLY A 130 -14.58 -8.75 6.12
N PHE A 131 -14.99 -9.91 6.66
CA PHE A 131 -14.34 -11.22 6.57
C PHE A 131 -14.22 -11.82 5.14
N TYR A 132 -14.97 -11.29 4.16
CA TYR A 132 -15.17 -11.95 2.85
C TYR A 132 -14.31 -11.41 1.68
N ALA A 133 -13.46 -10.41 1.89
CA ALA A 133 -12.64 -9.84 0.79
C ALA A 133 -11.31 -9.23 1.25
N ALA A 134 -10.80 -9.64 2.42
CA ALA A 134 -9.50 -9.21 2.90
C ALA A 134 -8.40 -9.75 1.99
N VAL A 135 -7.94 -8.90 1.06
CA VAL A 135 -6.80 -9.18 0.20
C VAL A 135 -5.69 -8.20 0.52
N ASN A 136 -4.45 -8.64 0.33
CA ASN A 136 -3.33 -7.70 0.30
C ASN A 136 -3.28 -7.01 -1.07
N ALA A 137 -2.64 -5.85 -1.12
CA ALA A 137 -2.30 -5.15 -2.35
C ALA A 137 -1.52 -6.07 -3.32
N ARG A 138 -1.48 -5.71 -4.58
CA ARG A 138 -0.64 -6.37 -5.60
C ARG A 138 0.54 -5.51 -5.97
N TYR A 139 1.51 -6.12 -6.64
CA TYR A 139 2.59 -5.34 -7.24
C TYR A 139 2.10 -4.57 -8.45
N CYS A 140 2.58 -3.34 -8.60
CA CYS A 140 2.39 -2.59 -9.84
C CYS A 140 2.89 -3.36 -11.08
N GLU A 141 4.03 -4.07 -10.94
CA GLU A 141 4.64 -4.93 -11.97
C GLU A 141 4.45 -6.41 -11.62
N GLU A 142 3.20 -6.87 -11.52
CA GLU A 142 2.87 -8.23 -11.06
C GLU A 142 3.63 -9.35 -11.80
N ASP A 143 3.87 -9.19 -13.10
CA ASP A 143 4.58 -10.21 -13.90
C ASP A 143 6.06 -10.35 -13.52
N LYS A 144 6.70 -9.27 -13.05
CA LYS A 144 8.10 -9.28 -12.58
C LYS A 144 8.28 -9.97 -11.24
N TYR A 145 7.23 -9.97 -10.41
CA TYR A 145 7.24 -10.52 -9.06
C TYR A 145 6.30 -11.72 -8.91
N LYS A 146 5.99 -12.40 -10.01
CA LYS A 146 5.08 -13.54 -10.04
C LYS A 146 5.53 -14.62 -9.04
N GLY A 147 4.60 -15.03 -8.18
CA GLY A 147 4.84 -16.06 -7.15
C GLY A 147 5.54 -15.56 -5.87
N ILE A 148 5.88 -14.26 -5.79
CA ILE A 148 6.46 -13.66 -4.59
C ILE A 148 5.34 -13.01 -3.78
N PRO A 149 5.05 -13.43 -2.53
CA PRO A 149 4.04 -12.76 -1.71
C PRO A 149 4.47 -11.33 -1.35
N ILE A 150 3.57 -10.35 -1.51
CA ILE A 150 3.90 -8.93 -1.39
C ILE A 150 4.40 -8.53 0.00
N TYR A 151 3.72 -8.97 1.06
CA TYR A 151 4.03 -8.56 2.42
C TYR A 151 5.43 -8.96 2.87
N PRO A 152 5.84 -10.26 2.83
CA PRO A 152 7.17 -10.65 3.26
C PRO A 152 8.28 -10.02 2.41
N HIS A 153 8.06 -9.81 1.11
CA HIS A 153 9.05 -9.15 0.26
C HIS A 153 9.18 -7.65 0.59
N MET A 154 8.07 -6.92 0.71
CA MET A 154 8.08 -5.51 1.11
C MET A 154 8.70 -5.33 2.50
N LYS A 155 8.47 -6.26 3.43
CA LYS A 155 9.12 -6.31 4.75
C LYS A 155 10.64 -6.31 4.65
N ILE A 156 11.19 -7.20 3.82
CA ILE A 156 12.64 -7.27 3.55
C ILE A 156 13.15 -5.96 2.96
N LEU A 157 12.46 -5.43 1.95
CA LEU A 157 12.86 -4.19 1.28
C LEU A 157 12.82 -2.99 2.23
N ALA A 158 11.78 -2.86 3.04
CA ALA A 158 11.65 -1.76 3.98
C ALA A 158 12.75 -1.78 5.04
N LYS A 159 13.09 -2.96 5.56
CA LYS A 159 14.22 -3.14 6.48
C LYS A 159 15.53 -2.68 5.87
N SER A 160 15.78 -3.07 4.62
CA SER A 160 16.95 -2.59 3.88
C SER A 160 16.91 -1.09 3.64
N ALA A 161 15.75 -0.51 3.34
CA ALA A 161 15.63 0.91 3.01
C ALA A 161 15.70 1.86 4.21
N ALA A 162 15.27 1.41 5.40
CA ALA A 162 15.24 2.24 6.60
C ALA A 162 16.60 2.88 6.92
N VAL A 163 17.70 2.16 6.69
CA VAL A 163 19.06 2.68 6.98
C VAL A 163 19.52 3.77 5.98
N HIS A 164 18.80 3.96 4.88
CA HIS A 164 19.11 4.94 3.83
C HIS A 164 18.27 6.22 3.91
N PHE A 165 17.26 6.27 4.78
CA PHE A 165 16.51 7.49 5.06
C PHE A 165 17.05 8.17 6.33
N PRO A 166 17.93 9.17 6.23
CA PRO A 166 18.64 9.71 7.39
C PRO A 166 17.74 10.42 8.40
N ALA A 167 16.54 10.84 7.98
CA ALA A 167 15.58 11.54 8.82
C ALA A 167 14.43 10.65 9.31
N ILE A 168 14.39 9.37 8.94
CA ILE A 168 13.25 8.49 9.24
C ILE A 168 13.15 8.24 10.75
N ARG A 169 11.93 8.41 11.26
CA ARG A 169 11.56 8.15 12.67
C ARG A 169 10.44 7.14 12.79
N THR A 170 9.65 6.99 11.73
CA THR A 170 8.56 6.04 11.66
C THR A 170 8.57 5.39 10.28
N MET A 171 8.70 4.06 10.24
CA MET A 171 8.54 3.31 9.01
C MET A 171 7.72 2.05 9.31
N ARG A 172 6.55 1.94 8.67
CA ARG A 172 5.54 0.94 8.95
C ARG A 172 5.06 0.25 7.69
N LEU A 173 4.86 -1.06 7.80
CA LEU A 173 4.20 -1.88 6.81
C LEU A 173 3.01 -2.55 7.47
N LEU A 174 1.82 -2.29 6.95
CA LEU A 174 0.61 -2.93 7.43
C LEU A 174 0.11 -3.97 6.44
N CYS A 175 -0.46 -5.05 6.94
CA CYS A 175 -1.18 -6.03 6.13
C CYS A 175 -2.35 -6.61 6.91
N ILE A 176 -3.26 -7.28 6.22
CA ILE A 176 -4.33 -8.01 6.91
C ILE A 176 -3.72 -9.30 7.46
N ASN A 177 -4.01 -9.62 8.72
CA ASN A 177 -3.79 -10.96 9.24
C ASN A 177 -4.85 -11.92 8.67
N PRO A 178 -4.51 -12.81 7.73
CA PRO A 178 -5.49 -13.74 7.17
C PRO A 178 -5.91 -14.82 8.17
N LYS A 179 -5.23 -14.92 9.33
CA LYS A 179 -5.38 -16.00 10.31
C LYS A 179 -6.12 -15.59 11.59
N SER A 180 -6.44 -14.30 11.79
CA SER A 180 -7.22 -13.84 12.94
C SER A 180 -8.69 -13.61 12.57
N PRO A 181 -9.66 -14.18 13.32
CA PRO A 181 -11.06 -13.80 13.18
C PRO A 181 -11.22 -12.29 13.42
N GLY A 182 -11.83 -11.57 12.47
CA GLY A 182 -12.03 -10.12 12.57
C GLY A 182 -11.10 -9.28 11.70
N SER A 183 -10.17 -9.90 10.95
CA SER A 183 -9.28 -9.21 10.01
C SER A 183 -8.42 -8.12 10.66
N LEU A 184 -7.84 -8.40 11.84
CA LEU A 184 -6.92 -7.48 12.51
C LEU A 184 -5.76 -7.13 11.58
N GLU A 185 -5.41 -5.85 11.50
CA GLU A 185 -4.24 -5.42 10.74
C GLU A 185 -2.97 -5.74 11.56
N ILE A 186 -2.02 -6.44 10.94
CA ILE A 186 -0.67 -6.55 11.49
C ILE A 186 0.09 -5.31 11.04
N CYS A 187 0.74 -4.63 11.97
CA CYS A 187 1.71 -3.60 11.71
C CYS A 187 3.12 -4.12 11.99
N TYR A 188 3.96 -4.13 10.97
CA TYR A 188 5.40 -4.27 11.12
C TYR A 188 6.05 -2.89 11.26
N ASN A 189 6.60 -2.62 12.44
CA ASN A 189 7.44 -1.45 12.71
C ASN A 189 8.88 -1.78 12.34
N VAL A 190 9.36 -1.16 11.27
CA VAL A 190 10.66 -1.48 10.66
C VAL A 190 11.82 -1.09 11.58
N LEU A 191 11.70 0.03 12.29
CA LEU A 191 12.78 0.56 13.13
C LEU A 191 12.94 -0.21 14.45
N SER A 192 11.84 -0.73 15.01
CA SER A 192 11.88 -1.61 16.19
C SER A 192 12.04 -3.09 15.83
N ASP A 193 11.92 -3.44 14.53
CA ASP A 193 11.90 -4.80 14.00
C ASP A 193 10.80 -5.68 14.64
N ARG A 194 9.66 -5.09 14.99
CA ARG A 194 8.53 -5.76 15.66
C ARG A 194 7.30 -5.86 14.77
N GLU A 195 6.62 -7.00 14.83
CA GLU A 195 5.26 -7.16 14.32
C GLU A 195 4.28 -7.15 15.48
N VAL A 196 3.28 -6.28 15.39
CA VAL A 196 2.26 -6.07 16.41
C VAL A 196 0.88 -6.05 15.77
N LEU A 197 -0.15 -6.34 16.55
CA LEU A 197 -1.54 -6.10 16.15
C LEU A 197 -1.81 -4.60 16.25
N LEU A 198 -2.36 -4.02 15.19
CA LEU A 198 -2.82 -2.64 15.21
C LEU A 198 -4.09 -2.56 16.08
N PRO A 199 -4.13 -1.72 17.13
CA PRO A 199 -5.32 -1.57 17.96
C PRO A 199 -6.51 -1.01 17.16
N ASP A 200 -7.73 -1.42 17.54
CA ASP A 200 -8.98 -1.02 16.84
C ASP A 200 -9.25 0.50 16.88
N ASP A 201 -8.73 1.20 17.88
CA ASP A 201 -8.86 2.64 18.07
C ASP A 201 -7.76 3.46 17.37
N VAL A 202 -6.76 2.78 16.79
CA VAL A 202 -5.64 3.41 16.09
C VAL A 202 -5.90 3.38 14.59
N LEU A 203 -5.82 4.55 13.95
CA LEU A 203 -5.88 4.64 12.49
C LEU A 203 -4.60 4.08 11.89
N TRP A 204 -4.70 3.34 10.79
CA TRP A 204 -3.54 2.78 10.10
C TRP A 204 -2.52 3.84 9.66
N ASP A 205 -2.97 5.07 9.38
CA ASP A 205 -2.14 6.20 8.96
C ASP A 205 -1.77 7.14 10.11
N ASP A 206 -1.95 6.69 11.36
CA ASP A 206 -1.51 7.43 12.54
C ASP A 206 0.03 7.48 12.59
N VAL A 207 0.55 8.71 12.43
CA VAL A 207 1.98 9.00 12.41
C VAL A 207 2.60 9.08 13.80
N ASP A 208 1.77 9.32 14.83
CA ASP A 208 2.18 9.60 16.21
C ASP A 208 1.98 8.39 17.14
N TRP A 209 1.25 7.37 16.71
CA TRP A 209 1.12 6.11 17.46
C TRP A 209 2.49 5.47 17.76
N ASP A 210 2.64 4.85 18.93
CA ASP A 210 3.83 4.11 19.39
C ASP A 210 3.47 2.63 19.63
N ASP A 211 4.34 1.72 19.21
CA ASP A 211 4.14 0.27 19.31
C ASP A 211 4.69 -0.34 20.60
N ALA A 212 5.24 0.46 21.52
CA ALA A 212 5.81 0.01 22.79
C ALA A 212 4.88 -0.95 23.55
N ASP A 213 3.61 -0.56 23.72
CA ASP A 213 2.60 -1.30 24.49
C ASP A 213 1.69 -2.18 23.63
N ALA A 214 1.94 -2.26 22.31
CA ALA A 214 1.09 -3.00 21.39
C ALA A 214 1.28 -4.52 21.52
N GLU A 215 0.17 -5.25 21.40
CA GLU A 215 0.18 -6.71 21.45
C GLU A 215 1.01 -7.29 20.30
N PRO A 216 1.92 -8.24 20.54
CA PRO A 216 2.68 -8.89 19.48
C PRO A 216 1.76 -9.60 18.47
N ALA A 217 2.10 -9.53 17.19
CA ALA A 217 1.42 -10.32 16.18
C ALA A 217 1.68 -11.82 16.45
N PRO A 218 0.68 -12.70 16.24
CA PRO A 218 0.88 -14.13 16.39
C PRO A 218 1.97 -14.63 15.42
N PRO A 219 2.82 -15.59 15.84
CA PRO A 219 3.87 -16.11 14.98
C PRO A 219 3.27 -16.72 13.70
N PRO A 220 4.00 -16.69 12.56
CA PRO A 220 3.59 -17.43 11.39
C PRO A 220 3.50 -18.92 11.76
N SER A 221 2.29 -19.50 11.77
CA SER A 221 2.14 -20.93 12.05
C SER A 221 2.89 -21.75 11.00
N GLU A 222 3.76 -22.68 11.42
CA GLU A 222 4.57 -23.59 10.58
C GLU A 222 3.75 -24.67 9.83
N HIS A 223 2.46 -24.45 9.60
CA HIS A 223 1.57 -25.41 8.97
C HIS A 223 0.93 -24.81 7.73
N SER A 224 1.68 -24.90 6.62
CA SER A 224 1.17 -24.98 5.25
C SER A 224 2.30 -25.58 4.42
N ASP A 225 2.51 -26.89 4.57
CA ASP A 225 3.10 -27.66 3.49
C ASP A 225 2.25 -27.46 2.22
N PRO A 226 2.88 -27.45 1.03
CA PRO A 226 2.22 -27.11 -0.21
C PRO A 226 1.08 -28.09 -0.50
N ASP A 227 0.00 -27.57 -1.08
CA ASP A 227 -1.09 -28.38 -1.64
C ASP A 227 -0.51 -29.56 -2.44
N ASP A 228 -0.79 -30.75 -1.92
CA ASP A 228 -0.55 -32.04 -2.55
C ASP A 228 -1.22 -32.04 -3.93
N PRO A 229 -0.48 -32.18 -5.04
CA PRO A 229 -1.04 -32.19 -6.38
C PRO A 229 -1.61 -33.57 -6.74
N ASP A 230 -2.22 -34.30 -5.80
CA ASP A 230 -2.79 -35.64 -6.02
C ASP A 230 -4.23 -35.77 -5.49
N ILE A 231 -5.07 -34.76 -5.72
CA ILE A 231 -6.52 -35.03 -5.82
C ILE A 231 -6.79 -35.53 -7.24
N GLU A 232 -6.48 -36.82 -7.44
CA GLU A 232 -7.12 -37.59 -8.51
C GLU A 232 -8.63 -37.44 -8.35
N ALA A 233 -9.26 -36.84 -9.37
CA ALA A 233 -10.69 -36.87 -9.53
C ALA A 233 -11.13 -38.33 -9.77
N SER A 234 -11.37 -39.07 -8.69
CA SER A 234 -12.08 -40.34 -8.75
C SER A 234 -13.54 -40.06 -9.10
N TYR A 235 -13.83 -40.01 -10.39
CA TYR A 235 -15.17 -40.16 -10.93
C TYR A 235 -15.63 -41.60 -10.65
N ASP A 236 -16.19 -41.85 -9.46
CA ASP A 236 -17.07 -43.01 -9.25
C ASP A 236 -18.50 -42.62 -9.59
N GLY A 237 -18.77 -42.57 -10.90
CA GLY A 237 -20.08 -42.36 -11.48
C GLY A 237 -20.64 -43.68 -11.97
N SER A 238 -21.10 -44.53 -11.04
CA SER A 238 -21.95 -45.67 -11.35
C SER A 238 -23.22 -45.20 -12.09
N LEU A 239 -23.30 -45.49 -13.38
CA LEU A 239 -24.52 -45.39 -14.18
C LEU A 239 -24.89 -46.79 -14.65
N SER A 240 -25.97 -47.34 -14.09
CA SER A 240 -26.73 -48.44 -14.68
C SER A 240 -28.16 -47.97 -14.91
N PRO A 241 -28.72 -48.20 -16.11
CA PRO A 241 -30.10 -48.62 -16.29
C PRO A 241 -30.22 -50.15 -16.26
#